data_AF-A0A7C5UC28-F1
#
_entry.id   AF-A0A7C5UC28-F1
#
_cell.length_a   1.000
_cell.length_b   1.000
_cell.length_c   1.000
_cell.angle_alpha   90.00
_cell.angle_beta   90.00
_cell.angle_gamma   90.00
#
_symmetry.space_group_name_H-M   'P 1'
#
loop_
_entity.id
_entity.type
_entity.pdbx_description
1 polymer ?
#
loop_
_entity_poly.entity_id
_entity_poly.type
_entity_poly.pdbx_seq_one_letter_code
_entity_poly.pdbx_strand_id
1 'polypeptide(L)'
;MRLLENAKAALKLPDLRARVIFVFAMFAVYAFGAHVPVPGVDTKALGEAFAQGFGGGLLRLINLFSGGALKRFSIFALGIMPYIN
;
A
#
# COMPACT_ATOMS: atom_id res chain seq x y z
N MET A 1 29.24 -8.83 1.42
CA MET A 1 29.18 -8.49 2.87
C MET A 1 29.20 -6.99 3.17
N ARG A 2 29.91 -6.15 2.40
CA ARG A 2 29.97 -4.67 2.61
C ARG A 2 28.61 -3.96 2.73
N LEU A 3 27.60 -4.37 1.96
CA LEU A 3 26.25 -3.77 2.02
C LEU A 3 25.55 -4.01 3.37
N LEU A 4 25.73 -5.19 3.97
CA LEU A 4 25.14 -5.53 5.27
C LEU A 4 25.83 -4.76 6.40
N GLU A 5 27.15 -4.55 6.30
CA GLU A 5 27.89 -3.72 7.25
C GLU A 5 27.47 -2.26 7.17
N ASN A 6 27.32 -1.73 5.96
CA ASN A 6 26.84 -0.36 5.75
C ASN A 6 25.40 -0.17 6.25
N ALA A 7 24.51 -1.15 6.03
CA ALA A 7 23.15 -1.11 6.56
C ALA A 7 23.14 -1.14 8.12
N LYS A 8 23.97 -2.00 8.72
CA LYS A 8 24.14 -2.03 10.19
C LYS A 8 24.74 -0.73 10.72
N ALA A 9 25.70 -0.13 10.02
CA ALA A 9 26.27 1.17 10.38
C ALA A 9 25.22 2.29 10.30
N ALA A 10 24.42 2.33 9.24
CA ALA A 10 23.33 3.29 9.08
C ALA A 10 22.34 3.26 10.25
N LEU A 11 22.03 2.07 10.79
CA LEU A 11 21.15 1.91 11.96
C LEU A 11 21.79 2.35 13.28
N LYS A 12 23.12 2.49 13.35
CA LYS A 12 23.84 3.00 14.52
C LYS A 12 23.86 4.54 14.58
N LEU A 13 23.79 5.22 13.43
CA LEU A 13 23.70 6.68 13.42
C LEU A 13 22.28 7.10 13.87
N PRO A 14 22.13 7.91 14.94
CA PRO A 14 20.83 8.23 15.50
C PRO A 14 19.90 8.98 14.54
N ASP A 15 20.45 9.87 13.71
CA ASP A 15 19.67 10.59 12.69
C ASP A 15 19.15 9.64 11.59
N LEU A 16 20.02 8.80 11.01
CA LEU A 16 19.60 7.82 10.00
C LEU A 16 18.59 6.82 10.56
N ARG A 17 18.82 6.31 11.78
CA ARG A 17 17.89 5.42 12.47
C ARG A 17 16.51 6.05 12.62
N ALA A 18 16.43 7.32 13.04
CA ALA A 18 15.16 8.03 13.20
C ALA A 18 14.40 8.15 11.87
N ARG A 19 15.09 8.49 10.78
CA ARG A 19 14.49 8.56 9.44
C ARG A 19 14.00 7.21 8.95
N VAL A 20 14.77 6.15 9.15
CA VAL A 20 14.38 4.78 8.79
C VAL A 20 13.12 4.37 9.56
N ILE A 21 13.10 4.57 10.87
CA ILE A 21 11.93 4.27 11.71
C ILE A 21 10.71 5.07 11.25
N PHE A 22 10.88 6.37 10.96
CA PHE A 22 9.80 7.21 10.45
C PHE A 22 9.19 6.67 9.16
N VAL A 23 10.03 6.29 8.19
CA VAL A 23 9.57 5.70 6.93
C VAL A 23 8.80 4.40 7.16
N PHE A 24 9.31 3.51 8.02
CA PHE A 24 8.60 2.28 8.37
C PHE A 24 7.28 2.54 9.12
N ALA A 25 7.25 3.54 10.01
CA ALA A 25 6.03 3.97 10.67
C ALA A 25 5.00 4.50 9.66
N MET A 26 5.46 5.23 8.63
CA MET A 26 4.57 5.72 7.58
C MET A 26 4.04 4.60 6.69
N PHE A 27 4.85 3.58 6.41
CA PHE A 27 4.35 2.35 5.77
C PHE A 27 3.27 1.66 6.61
N ALA A 28 3.41 1.63 7.94
CA ALA A 28 2.39 1.06 8.82
C ALA A 28 1.07 1.87 8.76
N VAL A 29 1.15 3.21 8.75
CA VAL A 29 -0.03 4.08 8.57
C VAL A 29 -0.70 3.85 7.22
N TYR A 30 0.09 3.77 6.14
CA TYR A 30 -0.42 3.43 4.81
C TYR A 30 -1.11 2.06 4.81
N ALA A 31 -0.47 1.04 5.38
CA ALA A 31 -1.01 -0.30 5.46
C ALA A 31 -2.34 -0.32 6.24
N PHE A 32 -2.44 0.44 7.33
CA PHE A 32 -3.68 0.58 8.09
C PHE A 32 -4.77 1.24 7.23
N GLY A 33 -4.50 2.40 6.61
CA GLY A 33 -5.49 3.10 5.79
C GLY A 33 -5.95 2.30 4.56
N ALA A 34 -5.07 1.45 3.99
CA ALA A 34 -5.44 0.53 2.92
C ALA A 34 -6.41 -0.58 3.35
N HIS A 35 -6.59 -0.80 4.66
CA HIS A 35 -7.58 -1.71 5.22
C HIS A 35 -8.87 -1.01 5.67
N VAL A 36 -8.91 0.33 5.70
CA VAL A 36 -10.09 1.08 6.10
C VAL A 36 -11.00 1.26 4.87
N PRO A 37 -12.18 0.61 4.80
CA PRO A 37 -13.10 0.78 3.69
C PRO A 37 -13.78 2.15 3.73
N VAL A 38 -14.13 2.68 2.56
CA VAL A 38 -14.93 3.90 2.47
C VAL A 38 -16.37 3.59 2.89
N PRO A 39 -16.99 4.38 3.79
CA PRO A 39 -18.37 4.18 4.21
C PRO A 39 -19.35 4.26 3.02
N GLY A 40 -20.39 3.43 3.04
CA GLY A 40 -21.45 3.45 2.01
C GLY A 40 -21.15 2.63 0.76
N VAL A 41 -20.04 1.89 0.73
CA VAL A 41 -19.69 1.00 -0.38
C VAL A 41 -19.80 -0.47 0.03
N ASP A 42 -20.47 -1.28 -0.80
CA ASP A 42 -20.53 -2.72 -0.61
C ASP A 42 -19.22 -3.38 -1.09
N THR A 43 -18.29 -3.53 -0.16
CA THR A 43 -16.99 -4.17 -0.40
C THR A 43 -17.12 -5.64 -0.77
N LYS A 44 -18.22 -6.31 -0.38
CA LYS A 44 -18.45 -7.71 -0.67
C LYS A 44 -18.87 -7.88 -2.13
N ALA A 45 -19.84 -7.09 -2.59
CA ALA A 45 -20.24 -7.06 -3.99
C ALA A 45 -19.08 -6.69 -4.93
N LEU A 46 -18.25 -5.71 -4.55
CA LEU A 46 -17.04 -5.36 -5.31
C LEU A 46 -16.01 -6.50 -5.33
N GLY A 47 -15.79 -7.15 -4.18
CA GLY A 47 -14.91 -8.30 -4.09
C GLY A 47 -15.34 -9.46 -4.97
N GLU A 48 -16.65 -9.71 -5.05
CA GLU A 48 -17.28 -10.72 -5.91
C GLU A 48 -17.17 -10.36 -7.39
N ALA A 49 -17.44 -9.10 -7.76
CA ALA A 49 -17.26 -8.60 -9.12
C ALA A 49 -15.81 -8.78 -9.61
N PHE A 50 -14.82 -8.41 -8.79
CA PHE A 50 -13.40 -8.63 -9.10
C PHE A 50 -13.05 -10.12 -9.28
N ALA A 51 -13.70 -11.02 -8.52
CA ALA A 51 -13.49 -12.46 -8.63
C ALA A 51 -14.12 -13.04 -9.90
N GLN A 52 -15.26 -12.51 -10.34
CA GLN A 52 -15.98 -12.92 -11.55
C GLN A 52 -15.36 -12.36 -12.85
N GLY A 53 -14.23 -11.65 -12.76
CA GLY A 53 -13.52 -11.10 -13.93
C GLY A 53 -13.97 -9.70 -14.32
N PHE A 54 -14.80 -9.04 -13.52
CA PHE A 54 -15.18 -7.66 -13.72
C PHE A 54 -13.93 -6.77 -13.68
N GLY A 55 -13.65 -6.09 -14.80
CA GLY A 55 -12.56 -5.13 -14.94
C GLY A 55 -11.34 -5.52 -15.79
N GLY A 56 -11.28 -6.75 -16.30
CA GLY A 56 -10.20 -7.18 -17.21
C GLY A 56 -8.79 -7.05 -16.63
N GLY A 57 -7.77 -7.06 -17.51
CA GLY A 57 -6.36 -7.04 -17.11
C GLY A 57 -5.92 -5.73 -16.44
N LEU A 58 -6.44 -4.58 -16.89
CA LEU A 58 -6.06 -3.27 -16.38
C LEU A 58 -6.51 -3.06 -14.93
N LEU A 59 -7.76 -3.37 -14.58
CA LEU A 59 -8.23 -3.20 -13.20
C LEU A 59 -7.54 -4.17 -12.23
N ARG A 60 -7.14 -5.36 -12.70
CA ARG A 60 -6.27 -6.25 -11.92
C ARG A 60 -4.89 -5.64 -11.68
N LEU A 61 -4.30 -5.00 -12.68
CA LEU A 61 -3.03 -4.30 -12.56
C LEU A 61 -3.12 -3.14 -11.55
N ILE A 62 -4.18 -2.33 -11.63
CA ILE A 62 -4.45 -1.24 -10.68
C ILE A 62 -4.62 -1.80 -9.26
N ASN A 63 -5.34 -2.92 -9.10
CA ASN A 63 -5.49 -3.56 -7.80
C ASN A 63 -4.15 -4.10 -7.25
N LEU A 64 -3.26 -4.61 -8.10
CA LEU A 64 -1.92 -5.06 -7.69
C LEU A 64 -1.07 -3.89 -7.20
N PHE A 65 -1.03 -2.80 -7.96
CA PHE A 65 -0.23 -1.62 -7.61
C PHE A 65 -0.78 -0.84 -6.41
N SER A 66 -2.08 -0.95 -6.13
CA SER A 66 -2.70 -0.40 -4.91
C SER A 66 -2.59 -1.33 -3.70
N GLY A 67 -1.94 -2.50 -3.81
CA GLY A 67 -1.79 -3.45 -2.70
C GLY A 67 -3.10 -4.16 -2.30
N GLY A 68 -4.05 -4.28 -3.22
CA GLY A 68 -5.36 -4.89 -2.96
C GLY A 68 -6.38 -3.94 -2.33
N ALA A 69 -6.07 -2.64 -2.29
CA ALA A 69 -6.93 -1.57 -1.77
C ALA A 69 -8.16 -1.32 -2.65
N LEU A 70 -8.05 -1.53 -3.97
CA LEU A 70 -9.14 -1.32 -4.93
C LEU A 70 -10.28 -2.34 -4.74
N LYS A 71 -9.95 -3.63 -4.64
CA LYS A 71 -10.93 -4.72 -4.46
C LYS A 71 -11.84 -4.52 -3.23
N ARG A 72 -11.29 -3.91 -2.18
CA ARG A 72 -11.98 -3.63 -0.91
C ARG A 72 -12.40 -2.17 -0.76
N PHE A 73 -12.24 -1.38 -1.82
CA PHE A 73 -12.57 0.04 -1.90
C PHE A 73 -12.16 0.83 -0.64
N SER A 74 -10.88 0.76 -0.30
CA SER A 74 -10.32 1.49 0.85
C SER A 74 -10.15 2.98 0.58
N ILE A 75 -9.84 3.75 1.62
CA ILE A 75 -9.47 5.18 1.50
C ILE A 75 -8.33 5.39 0.49
N PHE A 76 -7.45 4.40 0.34
CA PHE A 76 -6.37 4.40 -0.64
C PHE A 76 -6.64 3.46 -1.83
N ALA A 77 -7.89 3.35 -2.30
CA ALA A 77 -8.28 2.43 -3.38
C ALA A 77 -7.40 2.50 -4.64
N LEU A 78 -6.89 3.69 -5.00
CA LEU A 78 -6.00 3.91 -6.14
C LEU A 78 -4.52 4.04 -5.75
N GLY A 79 -4.17 3.83 -4.48
CA GLY A 79 -2.83 4.01 -3.94
C GLY A 79 -2.28 5.41 -4.23
N ILE A 80 -1.05 5.46 -4.73
CA ILE A 80 -0.37 6.71 -5.11
C ILE A 80 -0.66 7.16 -6.55
N MET A 81 -1.41 6.38 -7.34
CA MET A 81 -1.64 6.69 -8.76
C MET A 81 -2.21 8.08 -9.02
N PRO A 82 -3.16 8.61 -8.23
CA PRO A 82 -3.70 9.96 -8.45
C PRO A 82 -2.67 11.07 -8.28
N TYR A 83 -1.60 10.84 -7.51
CA TYR A 83 -0.52 11.82 -7.30
C TYR A 83 0.53 11.79 -8.42
N ILE A 84 0.70 10.65 -9.09
CA ILE A 84 1.72 10.48 -10.15
C ILE A 84 1.31 11.17 -11.46
N ASN A 85 0.01 11.20 -11.78
CA ASN A 85 -0.54 11.67 -13.05
C ASN A 85 -0.86 13.17 -13.07
#